data_AF-A0A2V0Q5V6-F1
#
_entry.id   AF-A0A2V0Q5V6-F1
#
_cell.length_a   1.000
_cell.length_b   1.000
_cell.length_c   1.000
_cell.angle_alpha   90.00
_cell.angle_beta   90.00
_cell.angle_gamma   90.00
#
_symmetry.space_group_name_H-M   'P 1'
#
loop_
_entity.id
_entity.type
_entity.pdbx_description
1 polymer ?
#
loop_
_entity_poly.entity_id
_entity_poly.type
_entity_poly.pdbx_seq_one_letter_code
_entity_poly.pdbx_strand_id
1 'polypeptide(L)'
;MQGFADSAIPALEGRFFRPPLPEGYVPRSRLCQRLDEGLGGRLLLVCAPAGFGKSSLAVEFCQGLPDKWQNVWLGLSARDSDPGRFLERLLGSLQQFFPQLGAQAMGLLKMRQRHQPFAFQSV
;
A
#
# COMPACT_ATOMS: atom_id res chain seq x y z
N MET A 1 16.45 -30.38 -0.79
CA MET A 1 15.01 -30.18 -0.51
C MET A 1 14.90 -29.49 0.83
N GLN A 2 14.68 -28.18 0.85
CA GLN A 2 14.41 -27.46 2.09
C GLN A 2 13.47 -26.30 1.76
N GLY A 3 12.42 -26.21 2.58
CA GLY A 3 11.15 -25.61 2.25
C GLY A 3 11.24 -24.11 2.01
N PHE A 4 10.41 -23.66 1.07
CA PHE A 4 9.94 -22.29 1.03
C PHE A 4 9.31 -21.98 2.39
N ALA A 5 10.04 -21.27 3.24
CA ALA A 5 9.47 -20.67 4.42
C ALA A 5 8.44 -19.65 3.92
N ASP A 6 7.19 -20.07 4.02
CA ASP A 6 6.01 -19.24 4.09
C ASP A 6 6.23 -18.19 5.18
N SER A 7 6.89 -17.09 4.81
CA SER A 7 6.90 -15.88 5.63
C SER A 7 5.57 -15.19 5.38
N ALA A 8 4.51 -15.86 5.85
CA ALA A 8 3.31 -15.20 6.32
C ALA A 8 3.77 -14.27 7.45
N ILE A 9 4.26 -13.09 7.09
CA ILE A 9 4.53 -12.02 8.03
C ILE A 9 3.23 -11.89 8.86
N PRO A 10 3.29 -11.85 10.19
CA PRO A 10 2.11 -11.95 11.04
C PRO A 10 1.25 -10.70 10.90
N ALA A 11 -0.01 -10.90 10.54
CA ALA A 11 -1.02 -9.85 10.46
C ALA A 11 -1.28 -9.32 11.87
N LEU A 12 -0.76 -8.13 12.20
CA LEU A 12 -1.28 -7.16 13.17
C LEU A 12 -0.30 -5.97 13.18
N GLU A 13 -0.87 -4.76 13.06
CA GLU A 13 -0.22 -3.45 13.28
C GLU A 13 0.84 -2.97 12.25
N GLY A 14 0.44 -2.01 11.41
CA GLY A 14 1.38 -1.02 10.85
C GLY A 14 2.32 -1.44 9.71
N ARG A 15 1.92 -2.31 8.77
CA ARG A 15 2.78 -2.59 7.60
C ARG A 15 2.74 -1.49 6.55
N PHE A 16 3.42 -0.40 6.86
CA PHE A 16 3.87 0.63 5.94
C PHE A 16 5.26 0.30 5.39
N PHE A 17 5.54 -0.99 5.20
CA PHE A 17 6.85 -1.46 4.81
C PHE A 17 6.89 -1.73 3.32
N ARG A 18 7.67 -0.93 2.59
CA ARG A 18 8.07 -1.24 1.23
C ARG A 18 8.88 -2.54 1.27
N PRO A 19 8.45 -3.63 0.60
CA PRO A 19 9.24 -4.86 0.60
C PRO A 19 10.57 -4.63 -0.14
N PRO A 20 11.68 -5.27 0.30
CA PRO A 20 12.93 -5.21 -0.45
C PRO A 20 12.78 -5.91 -1.80
N LEU A 21 13.63 -5.54 -2.76
CA LEU A 21 13.77 -6.34 -3.98
C LEU A 21 14.36 -7.71 -3.63
N PRO A 22 13.87 -8.80 -4.26
CA PRO A 22 14.41 -10.13 -4.02
C PRO A 22 15.86 -10.23 -4.52
N GLU A 23 16.62 -11.15 -3.94
CA GLU A 23 17.94 -11.49 -4.45
C GLU A 23 17.84 -12.00 -5.90
N GLY A 24 18.75 -11.56 -6.76
CA GLY A 24 18.71 -11.88 -8.19
C GLY A 24 17.63 -11.13 -8.98
N TYR A 25 17.06 -10.04 -8.44
CA TYR A 25 16.13 -9.19 -9.18
C TYR A 25 16.76 -8.67 -10.48
N VAL A 26 16.06 -8.89 -11.59
CA VAL A 26 16.45 -8.35 -12.90
C VAL A 26 15.78 -6.99 -13.09
N PRO A 27 16.54 -5.89 -13.28
CA PRO A 27 15.99 -4.57 -13.53
C PRO A 27 15.03 -4.52 -14.72
N ARG A 28 13.92 -3.79 -14.58
CA ARG A 28 12.85 -3.66 -15.57
C ARG A 28 12.69 -2.20 -16.00
N SER A 29 13.80 -1.57 -16.39
CA SER A 29 13.89 -0.15 -16.78
C SER A 29 12.79 0.30 -17.76
N ARG A 30 12.50 -0.51 -18.79
CA ARG A 30 11.42 -0.22 -19.76
C ARG A 30 10.03 -0.13 -19.11
N LEU A 31 9.73 -0.96 -18.11
CA LEU A 31 8.46 -0.87 -17.40
C LEU A 31 8.44 0.32 -16.44
N CYS A 32 9.56 0.64 -15.80
CA CYS A 32 9.69 1.83 -14.96
C CYS A 32 9.47 3.11 -15.78
N GLN A 33 10.02 3.21 -16.99
CA GLN A 33 9.78 4.34 -17.89
C GLN A 33 8.29 4.50 -18.23
N ARG A 34 7.59 3.40 -18.50
CA ARG A 34 6.13 3.44 -18.75
C ARG A 34 5.33 3.91 -17.54
N LEU A 35 5.79 3.62 -16.33
CA LEU A 35 5.16 4.12 -15.11
C LEU A 35 5.43 5.62 -14.93
N ASP A 36 6.64 6.08 -15.27
CA ASP A 36 7.03 7.49 -15.24
C ASP A 36 6.18 8.34 -16.20
N GLU A 37 6.00 7.87 -17.43
CA GLU A 37 5.11 8.50 -18.43
C GLU A 37 3.66 8.64 -17.93
N GLY A 38 3.21 7.72 -17.06
CA GLY A 38 1.86 7.75 -16.49
C GLY A 38 1.72 8.58 -15.21
N LEU A 39 2.80 9.16 -14.66
CA LEU A 39 2.74 10.02 -13.47
C LEU A 39 1.90 11.29 -13.67
N GLY A 40 1.63 11.69 -14.91
CA GLY A 40 0.68 12.77 -15.22
C GLY A 40 -0.79 12.41 -14.93
N GLY A 41 -1.10 11.13 -14.71
CA GLY A 41 -2.44 10.64 -14.40
C GLY A 41 -2.79 10.70 -12.90
N ARG A 42 -4.08 10.56 -12.58
CA ARG A 42 -4.56 10.47 -11.18
C ARG A 42 -4.43 9.07 -10.56
N LEU A 43 -4.24 8.04 -11.39
CA LEU A 43 -4.15 6.64 -10.97
C LEU A 43 -3.29 5.85 -11.96
N LEU A 44 -2.29 5.15 -11.41
CA LEU A 44 -1.48 4.16 -12.11
C LEU A 44 -1.89 2.76 -11.64
N LEU A 45 -2.26 1.89 -12.57
CA LEU A 45 -2.68 0.52 -12.28
C LEU A 45 -1.71 -0.48 -12.91
N VAL A 46 -1.09 -1.34 -12.08
CA VAL A 46 -0.21 -2.42 -12.53
C VAL A 46 -0.96 -3.75 -12.46
N CYS A 47 -1.40 -4.26 -13.62
CA CYS A 47 -2.12 -5.53 -13.73
C CYS A 47 -1.24 -6.63 -14.33
N ALA A 48 -1.17 -7.77 -13.64
CA ALA A 48 -0.53 -9.00 -14.11
C ALA A 48 -0.95 -10.17 -13.20
N PRO A 49 -0.84 -11.45 -13.65
CA PRO A 49 -1.13 -12.61 -12.80
C PRO A 49 -0.24 -12.68 -11.54
N ALA A 50 -0.61 -13.54 -10.60
CA ALA A 50 0.20 -13.80 -9.40
C ALA A 50 1.62 -14.26 -9.80
N GLY A 51 2.64 -13.84 -9.05
CA GLY A 51 4.04 -14.20 -9.33
C GLY A 51 4.77 -13.38 -10.40
N PHE A 52 4.08 -12.54 -11.21
CA PHE A 52 4.72 -11.76 -12.28
C PHE A 52 5.63 -10.60 -11.80
N GLY A 53 5.83 -10.42 -10.49
CA GLY A 53 6.71 -9.39 -9.95
C GLY A 53 6.12 -7.97 -9.95
N LYS A 54 4.79 -7.82 -9.85
CA LYS A 54 4.12 -6.51 -9.75
C LYS A 54 4.67 -5.67 -8.60
N SER A 55 4.76 -6.27 -7.41
CA SER A 55 5.28 -5.61 -6.22
C SER A 55 6.75 -5.24 -6.39
N SER A 56 7.56 -6.12 -6.98
CA SER A 56 8.97 -5.85 -7.25
C SER A 56 9.16 -4.70 -8.25
N LEU A 57 8.35 -4.65 -9.31
CA LEU A 57 8.34 -3.52 -10.25
C LEU A 57 7.97 -2.21 -9.56
N ALA A 58 6.95 -2.21 -8.70
CA ALA A 58 6.57 -1.02 -7.95
C ALA A 58 7.71 -0.56 -7.01
N VAL A 59 8.42 -1.49 -6.37
CA VAL A 59 9.58 -1.20 -5.53
C VAL A 59 10.72 -0.57 -6.35
N GLU A 60 11.10 -1.18 -7.48
CA GLU A 60 12.13 -0.65 -8.37
C GLU A 60 11.76 0.77 -8.84
N PHE A 61 10.53 0.95 -9.31
CA PHE A 61 10.03 2.25 -9.74
C PHE A 61 10.15 3.30 -8.62
N CYS A 62 9.72 2.96 -7.40
CA CYS A 62 9.79 3.87 -6.28
C CYS A 62 11.22 4.08 -5.72
N GLN A 63 12.19 3.24 -6.07
CA GLN A 63 13.62 3.49 -5.79
C GLN A 63 14.22 4.49 -6.79
N GLY A 64 13.69 4.56 -8.01
CA GLY A 64 14.12 5.51 -9.04
C GLY A 64 13.45 6.89 -8.97
N LEU A 65 12.44 7.07 -8.11
CA LEU A 65 11.78 8.36 -7.93
C LEU A 65 12.72 9.37 -7.24
N PRO A 66 12.64 10.66 -7.60
CA PRO A 66 13.43 11.70 -6.93
C PRO A 66 13.10 11.80 -5.42
N ASP A 67 14.08 12.18 -4.60
CA ASP A 67 13.99 12.22 -3.11
C ASP A 67 12.82 13.04 -2.54
N LYS A 68 12.28 13.98 -3.33
CA LYS A 68 11.08 14.74 -2.96
C LYS A 68 9.82 13.87 -2.83
N TRP A 69 9.80 12.69 -3.45
CA TRP A 69 8.65 11.80 -3.43
C TRP A 69 8.65 10.93 -2.17
N GLN A 70 7.63 11.12 -1.34
CA GLN A 70 7.32 10.22 -0.24
C GLN A 70 6.34 9.16 -0.71
N ASN A 71 6.54 7.91 -0.29
CA ASN A 71 5.73 6.78 -0.70
C ASN A 71 5.35 5.92 0.50
N VAL A 72 4.12 5.42 0.49
CA VAL A 72 3.56 4.55 1.52
C VAL A 72 3.14 3.25 0.86
N TRP A 73 3.45 2.13 1.52
CA TRP A 73 2.92 0.83 1.13
C TRP A 73 1.68 0.53 1.96
N LEU A 74 0.51 0.48 1.33
CA LEU A 74 -0.75 0.15 1.99
C LEU A 74 -1.27 -1.20 1.48
N GLY A 75 -1.07 -2.24 2.29
CA GLY A 75 -1.68 -3.54 2.02
C GLY A 75 -3.20 -3.50 2.23
N LEU A 76 -3.95 -3.92 1.21
CA LEU A 76 -5.40 -4.03 1.26
C LEU A 76 -5.83 -5.42 1.74
N SER A 77 -6.90 -5.45 2.52
CA SER A 77 -7.55 -6.65 3.06
C SER A 77 -9.06 -6.53 2.87
N ALA A 78 -9.80 -7.62 3.05
CA ALA A 78 -11.26 -7.59 2.98
C ALA A 78 -11.90 -6.57 3.94
N ARG A 79 -11.24 -6.26 5.06
CA ARG A 79 -11.73 -5.27 6.04
C ARG A 79 -11.62 -3.82 5.53
N ASP A 80 -10.85 -3.58 4.49
CA ASP A 80 -10.71 -2.26 3.86
C ASP A 80 -11.81 -1.99 2.82
N SER A 81 -12.76 -2.92 2.67
CA SER A 81 -14.02 -2.67 1.95
C SER A 81 -14.88 -1.59 2.62
N ASP A 82 -14.70 -1.36 3.93
CA ASP A 82 -15.26 -0.20 4.60
C ASP A 82 -14.47 1.08 4.24
N PRO A 83 -15.08 2.06 3.56
CA PRO A 83 -14.36 3.25 3.10
C PRO A 83 -13.77 4.09 4.24
N GLY A 84 -14.41 4.09 5.42
CA GLY A 84 -13.95 4.87 6.56
C GLY A 84 -12.65 4.30 7.12
N ARG A 85 -12.60 2.97 7.28
CA ARG A 85 -11.38 2.26 7.68
C ARG A 85 -10.27 2.41 6.66
N PHE A 86 -10.57 2.28 5.36
CA PHE A 86 -9.56 2.50 4.32
C PHE A 86 -8.97 3.91 4.40
N LEU A 87 -9.82 4.94 4.48
CA LEU A 87 -9.39 6.33 4.59
C LEU A 87 -8.60 6.61 5.87
N GLU A 88 -8.99 6.03 7.00
CA GLU A 88 -8.25 6.15 8.26
C GLU A 88 -6.83 5.59 8.12
N ARG A 89 -6.69 4.39 7.54
CA ARG A 89 -5.38 3.76 7.32
C ARG A 89 -4.54 4.53 6.31
N LEU A 90 -5.14 4.99 5.22
CA LEU A 90 -4.48 5.82 4.23
C LEU A 90 -3.97 7.11 4.86
N LEU A 91 -4.81 7.81 5.62
CA LEU A 91 -4.43 9.06 6.25
C LEU A 91 -3.35 8.86 7.31
N GLY A 92 -3.49 7.83 8.15
CA GLY A 92 -2.46 7.47 9.13
C GLY A 92 -1.11 7.12 8.50
N SER A 93 -1.12 6.57 7.28
CA SER A 93 0.11 6.30 6.51
C SER A 93 0.80 7.59 6.05
N LEU A 94 0.03 8.54 5.52
CA LEU A 94 0.55 9.79 5.00
C LEU A 94 1.04 10.72 6.13
N GLN A 95 0.41 10.63 7.31
CA GLN A 95 0.79 11.37 8.50
C GLN A 95 2.20 11.02 9.04
N GLN A 96 2.80 9.91 8.61
CA GLN A 96 4.19 9.59 8.96
C GLN A 96 5.19 10.57 8.34
N PHE A 97 4.85 11.13 7.18
CA PHE A 97 5.66 12.11 6.48
C PHE A 97 5.12 13.54 6.67
N PHE A 98 3.80 13.66 6.84
CA PHE A 98 3.11 14.94 6.97
C PHE A 98 2.16 14.95 8.18
N PRO A 99 2.68 15.17 9.41
CA PRO A 99 1.92 14.91 10.63
C PRO A 99 0.60 15.67 10.76
N GLN A 100 0.50 16.86 10.16
CA GLN A 100 -0.71 17.69 10.22
C GLN A 100 -1.73 17.37 9.11
N LEU A 101 -1.39 16.50 8.14
CA LEU A 101 -2.26 16.20 7.02
C LEU A 101 -3.59 15.61 7.50
N GLY A 102 -4.70 16.24 7.12
CA GLY A 102 -6.06 15.74 7.36
C GLY A 102 -6.44 15.54 8.83
N ALA A 103 -5.81 16.22 9.80
CA ALA A 103 -6.10 16.03 11.23
C ALA A 103 -7.60 16.11 11.58
N GLN A 104 -8.34 17.04 10.98
CA GLN A 104 -9.80 17.14 11.15
C GLN A 104 -10.54 15.93 10.56
N ALA A 105 -10.17 15.50 9.35
CA ALA A 105 -10.75 14.32 8.71
C ALA A 105 -10.48 13.05 9.53
N MET A 106 -9.29 12.90 10.11
CA MET A 106 -8.96 11.81 11.03
C MET A 106 -9.90 11.79 12.25
N GLY A 107 -10.19 12.96 12.82
CA GLY A 107 -11.15 13.10 13.92
C GLY A 107 -12.55 12.60 13.54
N LEU A 108 -13.05 13.03 12.38
CA LEU A 108 -14.36 12.62 11.86
C LEU A 108 -14.42 11.10 11.58
N LEU A 109 -13.38 10.53 10.98
CA LEU A 109 -13.30 9.09 10.68
C LEU A 109 -13.34 8.24 11.96
N LYS A 110 -12.61 8.66 13.01
CA LYS A 110 -12.61 7.97 14.31
C LYS A 110 -13.95 8.06 15.03
N MET A 111 -14.67 9.18 14.89
CA MET A 111 -16.02 9.32 15.45
C MET A 111 -17.04 8.41 14.76
N ARG A 112 -16.91 8.21 13.46
CA ARG A 112 -17.78 7.32 12.68
C ARG A 112 -17.71 5.87 13.17
N GLN A 113 -16.51 5.35 13.43
CA GLN A 113 -16.33 3.97 13.87
C GLN A 113 -16.90 3.71 15.28
N ARG A 114 -16.92 4.72 16.16
CA ARG A 114 -17.52 4.58 17.50
C ARG A 114 -19.03 4.31 17.46
N HIS A 115 -19.70 4.65 16.35
CA HIS A 115 -21.15 4.54 16.21
C HIS A 115 -21.62 3.37 15.34
N GLN A 116 -20.75 2.41 14.99
CA GLN A 116 -21.17 1.13 14.42
C GLN A 116 -21.21 0.05 15.52
N PRO A 117 -22.35 -0.14 16.22
CA PRO A 117 -22.60 -1.39 16.92
C PRO A 117 -22.76 -2.52 15.87
N PHE A 118 -22.31 -3.70 16.25
CA PHE A 118 -22.10 -4.92 15.45
C PHE A 118 -23.09 -5.25 14.32
N ALA A 119 -22.49 -5.92 13.31
CA ALA A 119 -22.92 -7.15 12.65
C ALA A 119 -23.27 -7.03 11.15
N PHE A 120 -22.44 -7.66 10.32
CA PHE A 120 -22.91 -8.42 9.17
C PHE A 120 -22.13 -9.73 9.13
N GLN A 121 -22.71 -10.78 9.71
CA GLN A 121 -22.48 -12.14 9.23
C GLN A 121 -23.04 -12.18 7.81
N SER A 122 -22.22 -12.59 6.84
CA SER A 122 -22.68 -12.91 5.49
C SER A 122 -22.31 -14.36 5.23
N VAL A 123 -23.38 -15.18 5.24
CA VAL A 123 -23.66 -16.45 4.56
C VAL A 123 -22.49 -17.36 4.19
#